data_AF-A0AA89AFF1-F1
#
_entry.id   AF-A0AA89AFF1-F1
#
_cell.length_a   1.000
_cell.length_b   1.000
_cell.length_c   1.000
_cell.angle_alpha   90.00
_cell.angle_beta   90.00
_cell.angle_gamma   90.00
#
_symmetry.space_group_name_H-M   'P 1'
#
loop_
_entity.id
_entity.type
_entity.pdbx_description
1 polymer ?
#
loop_
_entity_poly.entity_id
_entity_poly.type
_entity_poly.pdbx_seq_one_letter_code
_entity_poly.pdbx_strand_id
1 'polypeptide(L)'
;MLTEEEITRLFRIRKTVMEMLADRGYLVGDIDMQMTKQQFIEKFGEHMTRDDLVINKAKPNDPTDQIYVFFPKDEKVGVKTVKTITERMKSENVFRAILVVQQKMTPFAQTCISEISAKFNLEVFQEAELLVNIKNHVLVPEHQLLTNEEKKALLERYNVKETQ
;
A
#
# COMPACT_ATOMS: atom_id res chain seq x y z
N MET A 1 -7.81 15.94 16.20
CA MET A 1 -8.78 14.84 15.96
C MET A 1 -9.18 14.89 14.51
N LEU A 2 -9.47 13.74 13.90
CA LEU A 2 -9.91 13.70 12.49
C LEU A 2 -11.34 14.23 12.38
N THR A 3 -11.61 15.00 11.34
CA THR A 3 -12.95 15.44 10.96
C THR A 3 -13.76 14.28 10.35
N GLU A 4 -15.09 14.40 10.32
CA GLU A 4 -15.94 13.37 9.70
C GLU A 4 -15.63 13.16 8.21
N GLU A 5 -15.28 14.23 7.51
CA GLU A 5 -14.87 14.17 6.10
C GLU A 5 -13.55 13.39 5.95
N GLU A 6 -12.56 13.65 6.80
CA GLU A 6 -11.30 12.89 6.81
C GLU A 6 -11.51 11.42 7.15
N ILE A 7 -12.38 11.10 8.12
CA ILE A 7 -12.73 9.72 8.46
C ILE A 7 -13.35 9.02 7.26
N THR A 8 -14.27 9.67 6.57
CA THR A 8 -14.90 9.13 5.34
C THR A 8 -13.88 8.88 4.25
N ARG A 9 -12.93 9.81 4.08
CA ARG A 9 -11.84 9.71 3.11
C ARG A 9 -10.90 8.55 3.41
N LEU A 10 -10.44 8.44 4.66
CA LEU A 10 -9.55 7.38 5.13
C LEU A 10 -10.21 6.00 5.06
N PHE A 11 -11.52 5.91 5.34
CA PHE A 11 -12.29 4.68 5.15
C PHE A 11 -12.22 4.19 3.70
N ARG A 12 -12.48 5.07 2.72
CA ARG A 12 -12.42 4.72 1.28
C ARG A 12 -11.03 4.29 0.86
N ILE A 13 -10.01 5.06 1.27
CA ILE A 13 -8.61 4.77 0.97
C ILE A 13 -8.21 3.41 1.54
N ARG A 14 -8.56 3.14 2.81
CA ARG A 14 -8.29 1.85 3.44
C ARG A 14 -8.94 0.71 2.69
N LYS A 15 -10.18 0.88 2.24
CA LYS A 15 -10.87 -0.14 1.43
C LYS A 15 -10.09 -0.44 0.14
N THR A 16 -9.72 0.59 -0.62
CA THR A 16 -8.89 0.45 -1.83
C THR A 16 -7.57 -0.24 -1.54
N VAL A 17 -6.90 0.10 -0.43
CA VAL A 17 -5.65 -0.54 -0.02
C VAL A 17 -5.87 -2.02 0.31
N MET A 18 -6.94 -2.38 1.03
CA MET A 18 -7.22 -3.79 1.33
C MET A 18 -7.47 -4.61 0.06
N GLU A 19 -8.24 -4.07 -0.89
CA GLU A 19 -8.43 -4.68 -2.21
C GLU A 19 -7.10 -4.83 -2.96
N MET A 20 -6.27 -3.79 -2.97
CA MET A 20 -4.95 -3.81 -3.60
C MET A 20 -4.02 -4.86 -2.96
N LEU A 21 -4.02 -4.99 -1.64
CA LEU A 21 -3.21 -6.00 -0.95
C LEU A 21 -3.70 -7.42 -1.26
N ALA A 22 -5.02 -7.63 -1.35
CA ALA A 22 -5.59 -8.90 -1.77
C ALA A 22 -5.19 -9.24 -3.22
N ASP A 23 -5.28 -8.29 -4.15
CA ASP A 23 -4.84 -8.45 -5.54
C ASP A 23 -3.34 -8.75 -5.67
N ARG A 24 -2.53 -8.16 -4.79
CA ARG A 24 -1.09 -8.47 -4.68
C ARG A 24 -0.85 -9.82 -4.01
N GLY A 25 -1.88 -10.55 -3.59
CA GLY A 25 -1.83 -11.89 -3.01
C GLY A 25 -1.43 -11.94 -1.54
N TYR A 26 -1.61 -10.86 -0.78
CA TYR A 26 -1.48 -10.88 0.69
C TYR A 26 -2.75 -11.44 1.34
N LEU A 27 -2.62 -12.01 2.53
CA LEU A 27 -3.76 -12.58 3.25
C LEU A 27 -4.66 -11.47 3.80
N VAL A 28 -5.76 -11.17 3.11
CA VAL A 28 -6.79 -10.22 3.55
C VAL A 28 -8.09 -10.99 3.78
N GLY A 29 -8.65 -10.90 4.97
CA GLY A 29 -9.91 -11.58 5.30
C GLY A 29 -11.13 -10.81 4.84
N ASP A 30 -12.25 -11.50 4.59
CA ASP A 30 -13.51 -10.90 4.14
C ASP A 30 -14.02 -9.80 5.09
N ILE A 31 -13.78 -9.96 6.40
CA ILE A 31 -14.14 -8.96 7.42
C ILE A 31 -13.43 -7.61 7.16
N ASP A 32 -12.17 -7.64 6.69
CA ASP A 32 -11.44 -6.41 6.36
C ASP A 32 -11.86 -5.85 4.99
N MET A 33 -12.23 -6.71 4.02
CA MET A 33 -12.66 -6.26 2.67
C MET A 33 -14.08 -5.69 2.63
N GLN A 34 -15.00 -6.31 3.37
CA GLN A 34 -16.43 -5.97 3.38
C GLN A 34 -16.82 -5.05 4.55
N MET A 35 -15.83 -4.49 5.24
CA MET A 35 -16.04 -3.56 6.35
C MET A 35 -16.85 -2.34 5.89
N THR A 36 -17.92 -2.05 6.61
CA THR A 36 -18.72 -0.83 6.41
C THR A 36 -18.10 0.38 7.11
N LYS A 37 -18.48 1.61 6.72
CA LYS A 37 -18.01 2.84 7.40
C LYS A 37 -18.35 2.83 8.89
N GLN A 38 -19.52 2.32 9.25
CA GLN A 38 -19.94 2.23 10.66
C GLN A 38 -19.04 1.27 11.44
N GLN A 39 -18.80 0.06 10.93
CA GLN A 39 -17.88 -0.90 11.55
C GLN A 39 -16.44 -0.37 11.63
N PHE A 40 -16.02 0.42 10.64
CA PHE A 40 -14.73 1.11 10.66
C PHE A 40 -14.65 2.09 11.84
N ILE A 41 -15.68 2.93 12.05
CA ILE A 41 -15.74 3.85 13.19
C ILE A 41 -15.81 3.08 14.51
N GLU A 42 -16.61 2.01 14.60
CA GLU A 42 -16.71 1.17 15.80
C GLU A 42 -15.37 0.50 16.14
N LYS A 43 -14.61 0.06 15.12
CA LYS A 43 -13.32 -0.62 15.30
C LYS A 43 -12.21 0.32 15.78
N PHE A 44 -12.13 1.54 15.24
CA PHE A 44 -11.05 2.47 15.52
C PHE A 44 -11.43 3.58 16.52
N GLY A 45 -12.72 3.74 16.81
CA GLY A 45 -13.27 4.75 17.71
C GLY A 45 -13.43 6.13 17.07
N GLU A 46 -14.24 7.00 17.69
CA GLU A 46 -14.49 8.37 17.21
C GLU A 46 -13.26 9.28 17.30
N HIS A 47 -12.27 8.93 18.12
CA HIS A 47 -11.03 9.69 18.33
C HIS A 47 -9.82 9.06 17.65
N MET A 48 -10.04 8.22 16.63
CA MET A 48 -8.95 7.54 15.92
C MET A 48 -7.91 8.52 15.37
N THR A 49 -6.67 8.06 15.35
CA THR A 49 -5.52 8.71 14.75
C THR A 49 -5.07 7.94 13.51
N ARG A 50 -4.24 8.56 12.67
CA ARG A 50 -3.71 7.87 11.48
C ARG A 50 -2.76 6.71 11.82
N ASP A 51 -2.13 6.76 12.99
CA ASP A 51 -1.27 5.68 13.48
C ASP A 51 -2.08 4.41 13.81
N ASP A 52 -3.36 4.56 14.21
CA ASP A 52 -4.28 3.43 14.44
C ASP A 52 -4.64 2.70 13.14
N LEU A 53 -4.48 3.36 11.98
CA LEU A 53 -4.82 2.83 10.67
C LEU A 53 -3.69 2.02 10.03
N VAL A 54 -2.52 1.91 10.66
CA VAL A 54 -1.40 1.13 10.14
C VAL A 54 -1.83 -0.31 9.85
N ILE A 55 -1.44 -0.82 8.69
CA ILE A 55 -1.76 -2.18 8.24
C ILE A 55 -0.47 -2.99 8.22
N ASN A 56 -0.49 -4.20 8.76
CA ASN A 56 0.50 -5.24 8.49
C ASN A 56 -0.24 -6.46 7.92
N LYS A 57 0.20 -6.96 6.76
CA LYS A 57 -0.28 -8.22 6.18
C LYS A 57 0.91 -9.06 5.71
N ALA A 58 0.74 -10.37 5.72
CA ALA A 58 1.74 -11.33 5.23
C ALA A 58 1.18 -12.15 4.07
N LYS A 59 2.07 -12.77 3.28
CA LYS A 59 1.66 -13.78 2.31
C LYS A 59 1.16 -15.05 3.02
N PRO A 60 0.10 -15.72 2.52
CA PRO A 60 -0.42 -16.94 3.15
C PRO A 60 0.63 -18.06 3.29
N ASN A 61 1.50 -18.20 2.28
CA ASN A 61 2.50 -19.26 2.20
C ASN A 61 3.90 -18.83 2.66
N ASP A 62 4.09 -17.54 2.96
CA ASP A 62 5.37 -17.00 3.41
C ASP A 62 5.13 -15.89 4.46
N PRO A 63 5.11 -16.25 5.76
CA PRO A 63 4.97 -15.28 6.84
C PRO A 63 6.13 -14.28 6.97
N THR A 64 7.25 -14.50 6.27
CA THR A 64 8.38 -13.57 6.25
C THR A 64 8.20 -12.48 5.20
N ASP A 65 7.39 -12.75 4.17
CA ASP A 65 6.97 -11.75 3.19
C ASP A 65 5.79 -10.94 3.74
N GLN A 66 6.15 -9.96 4.57
CA GLN A 66 5.23 -8.99 5.16
C GLN A 66 5.28 -7.65 4.43
N ILE A 67 4.14 -6.97 4.45
CA ILE A 67 3.99 -5.61 3.96
C ILE A 67 3.33 -4.73 5.01
N TYR A 68 3.95 -3.57 5.22
CA TYR A 68 3.36 -2.49 5.99
C TYR A 68 2.60 -1.50 5.10
N VAL A 69 1.52 -0.92 5.60
CA VAL A 69 0.95 0.30 5.04
C VAL A 69 0.85 1.34 6.14
N PHE A 70 1.53 2.47 5.95
CA PHE A 70 1.55 3.58 6.90
C PHE A 70 0.75 4.76 6.38
N PHE A 71 0.13 5.49 7.30
CA PHE A 71 -0.63 6.70 7.05
C PHE A 71 0.00 7.86 7.84
N PRO A 72 1.08 8.50 7.34
CA PRO A 72 1.71 9.60 8.05
C PRO A 72 0.74 10.74 8.40
N LYS A 73 0.89 11.28 9.60
CA LYS A 73 0.12 12.45 10.05
C LYS A 73 0.54 13.75 9.39
N ASP A 74 1.79 13.85 8.97
CA ASP A 74 2.33 15.06 8.35
C ASP A 74 1.70 15.23 6.96
N GLU A 75 1.08 16.38 6.69
CA GLU A 75 0.52 16.68 5.36
C GLU A 75 1.59 16.57 4.27
N LYS A 76 2.79 17.12 4.56
CA LYS A 76 3.96 17.04 3.71
C LYS A 76 5.05 16.23 4.39
N VAL A 77 5.19 14.97 3.97
CA VAL A 77 6.16 14.05 4.55
C VAL A 77 7.60 14.49 4.27
N GLY A 78 8.36 14.62 5.35
CA GLY A 78 9.79 14.95 5.36
C GLY A 78 10.68 13.75 5.66
N VAL A 79 11.99 13.98 5.60
CA VAL A 79 13.03 12.93 5.83
C VAL A 79 12.92 12.29 7.22
N LYS A 80 12.55 13.08 8.25
CA LYS A 80 12.40 12.58 9.63
C LYS A 80 11.41 11.41 9.68
N THR A 81 10.24 11.59 9.08
CA THR A 81 9.16 10.61 9.07
C THR A 81 9.56 9.34 8.30
N VAL A 82 10.23 9.50 7.15
CA VAL A 82 10.78 8.35 6.38
C VAL A 82 11.78 7.56 7.21
N LYS A 83 12.69 8.22 7.92
CA LYS A 83 13.67 7.56 8.78
C LYS A 83 13.01 6.78 9.91
N THR A 84 12.04 7.38 10.62
CA THR A 84 11.29 6.69 11.68
C THR A 84 10.57 5.45 11.16
N ILE A 85 9.96 5.52 9.98
CA ILE A 85 9.30 4.36 9.36
C ILE A 85 10.32 3.29 8.98
N THR A 86 11.45 3.68 8.39
CA THR A 86 12.52 2.75 8.02
C THR A 86 13.14 2.06 9.23
N GLU A 87 13.30 2.79 10.33
CA GLU A 87 13.77 2.24 11.61
C GLU A 87 12.80 1.19 12.17
N ARG A 88 11.49 1.48 12.13
CA ARG A 88 10.45 0.52 12.53
C ARG A 88 10.45 -0.73 11.65
N MET A 89 10.49 -0.55 10.33
CA MET A 89 10.61 -1.65 9.36
C MET A 89 11.83 -2.53 9.65
N LYS A 90 12.97 -1.90 9.94
CA LYS A 90 14.21 -2.61 10.30
C LYS A 90 14.08 -3.38 11.62
N SER A 91 13.48 -2.79 12.65
CA SER A 91 13.31 -3.46 13.95
C SER A 91 12.38 -4.66 13.89
N GLU A 92 11.37 -4.60 13.01
CA GLU A 92 10.39 -5.65 12.83
C GLU A 92 10.75 -6.62 11.68
N ASN A 93 11.91 -6.41 11.05
CA ASN A 93 12.42 -7.22 9.94
C ASN A 93 11.45 -7.31 8.73
N VAL A 94 10.77 -6.20 8.42
CA VAL A 94 9.84 -6.07 7.28
C VAL A 94 10.48 -5.20 6.21
N PHE A 95 10.50 -5.69 4.97
CA PHE A 95 11.24 -5.05 3.87
C PHE A 95 10.36 -4.36 2.83
N ARG A 96 9.04 -4.50 2.93
CA ARG A 96 8.07 -3.87 2.00
C ARG A 96 7.14 -2.95 2.76
N ALA A 97 6.93 -1.75 2.23
CA ALA A 97 5.92 -0.85 2.75
C ALA A 97 5.27 0.00 1.68
N ILE A 98 4.03 0.39 1.93
CA ILE A 98 3.31 1.43 1.21
C ILE A 98 3.16 2.63 2.14
N LEU A 99 3.48 3.81 1.62
CA LEU A 99 3.32 5.09 2.30
C LEU A 99 2.17 5.86 1.65
N VAL A 100 1.08 6.03 2.41
CA VAL A 100 -0.10 6.76 1.94
C VAL A 100 -0.03 8.21 2.42
N VAL A 101 0.37 9.13 1.54
CA VAL A 101 0.67 10.52 1.87
C VAL A 101 -0.47 11.46 1.47
N GLN A 102 -0.73 12.49 2.28
CA GLN A 102 -1.81 13.45 2.01
C GLN A 102 -1.49 14.36 0.81
N GLN A 103 -0.24 14.79 0.71
CA GLN A 103 0.28 15.61 -0.38
C GLN A 103 1.62 15.05 -0.88
N LYS A 104 2.11 15.59 -2.00
CA LYS A 104 3.43 15.25 -2.53
C LYS A 104 4.53 15.44 -1.47
N MET A 105 5.36 14.40 -1.33
CA MET A 105 6.50 14.40 -0.40
C MET A 105 7.51 15.49 -0.74
N THR A 106 8.29 15.92 0.26
CA THR A 106 9.44 16.80 0.00
C THR A 106 10.47 16.12 -0.91
N PRO A 107 11.19 16.87 -1.78
CA PRO A 107 12.22 16.27 -2.65
C PRO A 107 13.28 15.49 -1.87
N PHE A 108 13.73 16.02 -0.72
CA PHE A 108 14.67 15.33 0.16
C PHE A 108 14.15 13.99 0.70
N ALA A 109 12.85 13.91 0.99
CA ALA A 109 12.25 12.66 1.43
C ALA A 109 12.16 11.63 0.29
N GLN A 110 11.91 12.07 -0.95
CA GLN A 110 11.95 11.19 -2.13
C GLN A 110 13.38 10.68 -2.39
N THR A 111 14.39 11.54 -2.32
CA THR A 111 15.80 11.12 -2.43
C THR A 111 16.15 10.10 -1.35
N CYS A 112 15.71 10.33 -0.10
CA CYS A 112 15.94 9.39 1.01
C CYS A 112 15.33 8.01 0.73
N ILE A 113 14.11 7.94 0.15
CA ILE A 113 13.50 6.67 -0.27
C ILE A 113 14.35 5.98 -1.35
N SER A 114 14.81 6.73 -2.34
CA SER A 114 15.67 6.17 -3.41
C SER A 114 16.98 5.61 -2.87
N GLU A 115 17.59 6.25 -1.86
CA GLU A 115 18.85 5.81 -1.24
C GLU A 115 18.68 4.49 -0.46
N ILE A 116 17.53 4.27 0.17
CA ILE A 116 17.26 3.05 0.95
C ILE A 116 16.63 1.93 0.13
N SER A 117 16.30 2.20 -1.14
CA SER A 117 15.60 1.27 -2.05
C SER A 117 16.34 -0.04 -2.29
N ALA A 118 17.67 -0.05 -2.13
CA ALA A 118 18.50 -1.24 -2.21
C ALA A 118 18.20 -2.29 -1.12
N LYS A 119 17.57 -1.88 0.00
CA LYS A 119 17.23 -2.77 1.13
C LYS A 119 15.74 -2.83 1.42
N PHE A 120 15.04 -1.70 1.28
CA PHE A 120 13.63 -1.59 1.58
C PHE A 120 12.85 -1.16 0.34
N ASN A 121 11.82 -1.91 -0.02
CA ASN A 121 10.89 -1.51 -1.07
C ASN A 121 9.79 -0.64 -0.47
N LEU A 122 9.94 0.68 -0.56
CA LEU A 122 8.89 1.64 -0.17
C LEU A 122 8.21 2.22 -1.40
N GLU A 123 6.91 1.95 -1.51
CA GLU A 123 6.04 2.56 -2.50
C GLU A 123 5.31 3.75 -1.89
N VAL A 124 5.06 4.80 -2.68
CA VAL A 124 4.37 6.01 -2.21
C VAL A 124 3.12 6.22 -3.05
N PHE A 125 1.99 6.39 -2.38
CA PHE A 125 0.71 6.73 -2.99
C PHE A 125 0.16 8.01 -2.35
N GLN A 126 -0.40 8.89 -3.16
CA GLN A 126 -1.18 10.00 -2.65
C GLN A 126 -2.58 9.52 -2.28
N GLU A 127 -3.14 10.07 -1.21
CA GLU A 127 -4.51 9.76 -0.78
C GLU A 127 -5.54 9.96 -1.90
N ALA A 128 -5.35 11.00 -2.72
CA ALA A 128 -6.21 11.30 -3.87
C ALA A 128 -6.24 10.16 -4.90
N GLU A 129 -5.14 9.42 -5.07
CA GLU A 129 -5.02 8.30 -6.02
C GLU A 129 -5.76 7.05 -5.52
N LEU A 130 -5.99 6.96 -4.21
CA LEU A 130 -6.59 5.78 -3.55
C LEU A 130 -8.06 5.96 -3.17
N LEU A 131 -8.66 7.12 -3.46
CA LEU A 131 -10.08 7.39 -3.16
C LEU A 131 -11.02 6.44 -3.90
N VAL A 132 -10.61 5.98 -5.08
CA VAL A 132 -11.36 5.08 -5.94
C VAL A 132 -10.40 4.05 -6.52
N ASN A 133 -10.76 2.77 -6.42
CA ASN A 133 -10.00 1.72 -7.08
C ASN A 133 -10.25 1.74 -8.59
N ILE A 134 -9.26 2.21 -9.36
CA ILE A 134 -9.35 2.36 -10.82
C ILE A 134 -9.49 1.03 -11.55
N LYS A 135 -9.09 -0.10 -10.94
CA LYS A 135 -9.26 -1.44 -11.54
C LYS A 135 -10.74 -1.76 -11.83
N ASN A 136 -11.65 -1.20 -11.04
CA ASN A 136 -13.08 -1.45 -11.17
C ASN A 136 -13.74 -0.61 -12.28
N HIS A 137 -12.97 0.26 -12.95
CA HIS A 137 -13.49 1.07 -14.04
C HIS A 137 -13.67 0.22 -15.30
N VAL A 138 -14.82 0.38 -15.98
CA VAL A 138 -15.20 -0.43 -17.16
C VAL A 138 -14.19 -0.40 -18.31
N LEU A 139 -13.42 0.68 -18.43
CA LEU A 139 -12.38 0.83 -19.47
C LEU A 139 -11.03 0.20 -19.10
N VAL A 140 -10.87 -0.31 -17.88
CA VAL A 140 -9.62 -0.91 -17.41
C VAL A 140 -9.76 -2.43 -17.52
N PRO A 141 -9.02 -3.11 -18.44
CA PRO A 141 -9.06 -4.55 -18.53
C PRO A 141 -8.37 -5.20 -17.33
N GLU A 142 -8.61 -6.50 -17.15
CA GLU A 142 -7.91 -7.28 -16.14
C GLU A 142 -6.42 -7.43 -16.51
N HIS A 143 -5.55 -7.16 -15.55
CA HIS A 143 -4.10 -7.32 -15.69
C HIS A 143 -3.65 -8.45 -14.76
N GLN A 144 -3.03 -9.48 -15.33
CA GLN A 144 -2.50 -10.61 -14.58
C GLN A 144 -0.97 -10.59 -14.62
N LEU A 145 -0.34 -10.75 -13.46
CA LEU A 145 1.11 -10.93 -13.37
C LEU A 145 1.48 -12.34 -13.85
N LEU A 146 2.39 -12.41 -14.83
CA LEU A 146 2.96 -13.67 -15.29
C LEU A 146 4.11 -14.09 -14.38
N THR A 147 4.21 -15.39 -14.15
CA THR A 147 5.39 -16.02 -13.56
C THR A 147 6.59 -15.95 -14.53
N ASN A 148 7.79 -16.16 -14.01
CA ASN A 148 9.00 -16.21 -14.85
C ASN A 148 8.94 -17.34 -15.88
N GLU A 149 8.32 -18.47 -15.54
CA GLU A 149 8.11 -19.59 -16.45
C GLU A 149 7.11 -19.24 -17.57
N GLU A 150 5.97 -18.64 -17.21
CA GLU A 150 4.98 -18.19 -18.20
C GLU A 150 5.56 -17.10 -19.12
N LYS A 151 6.31 -16.14 -18.56
CA LYS A 151 7.01 -15.12 -19.34
C LYS A 151 7.96 -15.77 -20.35
N LYS A 152 8.79 -16.72 -19.91
CA LYS A 152 9.74 -17.43 -20.78
C LYS A 152 9.01 -18.21 -21.89
N ALA A 153 7.98 -18.97 -21.53
CA ALA A 153 7.17 -19.74 -22.48
C ALA A 153 6.49 -18.82 -23.51
N LEU A 154 6.04 -17.63 -23.09
CA LEU A 154 5.44 -16.64 -23.98
C LEU A 154 6.45 -16.13 -25.02
N LEU A 155 7.65 -15.73 -24.56
CA LEU A 155 8.72 -15.24 -25.43
C LEU A 155 9.17 -16.31 -26.43
N GLU A 156 9.33 -17.55 -25.98
CA GLU A 156 9.68 -18.68 -26.83
C GLU A 156 8.59 -18.98 -27.86
N ARG A 157 7.32 -19.01 -27.45
CA ARG A 157 6.17 -19.30 -28.33
C ARG A 157 6.05 -18.29 -29.48
N TYR A 158 6.27 -17.01 -29.20
CA TYR A 158 6.19 -15.96 -30.20
C TYR A 158 7.54 -15.63 -30.86
N ASN A 159 8.63 -16.29 -30.43
CA ASN A 159 10.00 -16.06 -30.87
C ASN A 159 10.40 -14.57 -30.83
N VAL A 160 10.06 -13.91 -29.73
CA VAL A 160 10.32 -12.48 -29.50
C VAL A 160 11.29 -12.28 -28.35
N LYS A 161 12.05 -11.17 -28.41
CA LYS A 161 12.89 -10.71 -27.30
C LYS A 161 12.05 -9.87 -26.33
N GLU A 162 12.50 -9.75 -25.09
CA GLU A 162 11.81 -8.93 -24.06
C GLU A 162 11.60 -7.47 -24.45
N THR A 163 12.39 -6.95 -25.39
CA THR A 163 12.33 -5.55 -25.85
C THR A 163 11.31 -5.30 -26.96
N GLN A 164 10.69 -6.35 -27.52
CA GLN A 164 9.78 -6.30 -28.67
C GLN A 164 8.34 -6.50 -28.22
#